data_AF-A0AAF0B5N2-F1
#
_entry.id   AF-A0AAF0B5N2-F1
#
_cell.length_a   1.000
_cell.length_b   1.000
_cell.length_c   1.000
_cell.angle_alpha   90.00
_cell.angle_beta   90.00
_cell.angle_gamma   90.00
#
_symmetry.space_group_name_H-M   'P 1'
#
loop_
_entity.id
_entity.type
_entity.pdbx_description
1 polymer ?
#
loop_
_entity_poly.entity_id
_entity_poly.type
_entity_poly.pdbx_seq_one_letter_code
_entity_poly.pdbx_strand_id
1 'polypeptide(L)' 'MLVSTQPIQTDVDAEEALAKLGTNIAGFVIKTGDKDKLDVTYINAIYDSGNSTDFANDKKERGLAYTNILSIAQRI' A
#
# COMPACT_ATOMS: atom_id res chain seq x y z
N MET A 1 -1.95 -16.61 -9.35
CA MET A 1 -2.99 -16.29 -10.36
C MET A 1 -3.56 -14.93 -9.97
N LEU A 2 -3.30 -13.87 -10.74
CA LEU A 2 -3.87 -12.54 -10.50
C LEU A 2 -5.33 -12.57 -10.94
N VAL A 3 -6.24 -12.47 -9.99
CA VAL A 3 -7.69 -12.49 -10.22
C VAL A 3 -8.17 -11.03 -10.31
N SER A 4 -8.72 -10.70 -11.49
CA SER A 4 -9.60 -9.56 -11.81
C SER A 4 -9.28 -8.20 -11.18
N THR A 5 -8.70 -7.30 -11.98
CA THR A 5 -8.80 -5.85 -11.77
C THR A 5 -10.27 -5.44 -11.78
N GLN A 6 -10.83 -5.13 -10.61
CA GLN A 6 -12.10 -4.40 -10.50
C GLN A 6 -12.05 -3.16 -11.44
N PRO A 7 -13.15 -2.81 -12.13
CA PRO A 7 -13.18 -1.58 -12.91
C PRO A 7 -12.85 -0.40 -11.99
N ILE A 8 -12.02 0.52 -12.49
CA ILE A 8 -11.66 1.74 -11.76
C ILE A 8 -12.94 2.57 -11.64
N GLN A 9 -13.49 2.67 -10.43
CA GLN A 9 -14.60 3.55 -10.11
C GLN A 9 -14.07 4.99 -10.06
N THR A 10 -14.63 5.87 -10.89
CA THR A 10 -14.20 7.28 -11.00
C THR A 10 -15.16 8.24 -10.29
N ASP A 11 -16.24 7.71 -9.74
CA ASP A 11 -17.34 8.42 -9.08
C ASP A 11 -17.32 8.30 -7.55
N VAL A 12 -16.32 7.61 -7.01
CA VAL A 12 -16.10 7.42 -5.57
C VAL A 12 -14.81 8.12 -5.17
N ASP A 13 -14.78 8.66 -3.96
CA ASP A 13 -13.52 9.19 -3.43
C ASP A 13 -12.55 8.06 -3.09
N ALA A 14 -11.29 8.41 -2.83
CA ALA A 14 -10.25 7.44 -2.56
C ALA A 14 -10.50 6.63 -1.28
N GLU A 15 -11.14 7.21 -0.27
CA GLU A 15 -11.42 6.55 1.01
C GLU A 15 -12.53 5.51 0.85
N GLU A 16 -13.59 5.86 0.13
CA GLU A 16 -14.69 4.95 -0.23
C GLU A 16 -14.19 3.82 -1.17
N ALA A 17 -13.37 4.14 -2.17
CA ALA A 17 -12.78 3.14 -3.06
C ALA A 17 -11.92 2.12 -2.29
N LEU A 18 -11.09 2.61 -1.35
CA LEU A 18 -10.26 1.76 -0.49
C LEU A 18 -11.11 0.89 0.43
N ALA A 19 -12.18 1.45 1.02
CA ALA A 19 -13.10 0.69 1.86
C ALA A 19 -13.85 -0.41 1.07
N LYS A 20 -14.26 -0.13 -0.17
CA LYS A 20 -14.92 -1.10 -1.07
C LYS A 20 -14.01 -2.24 -1.52
N LEU A 21 -12.70 -2.00 -1.63
CA LEU A 21 -11.75 -3.05 -2.00
C LEU A 21 -11.69 -4.18 -0.96
N GLY A 22 -11.92 -3.85 0.32
CA GLY A 22 -12.09 -4.83 1.39
C GLY A 22 -10.89 -5.73 1.64
N THR A 23 -9.68 -5.30 1.28
CA THR A 23 -8.45 -6.10 1.37
C THR A 23 -7.21 -5.23 1.57
N ASN A 24 -6.12 -5.85 2.02
CA ASN A 24 -4.84 -5.16 2.20
C ASN A 24 -4.24 -4.74 0.85
N ILE A 25 -3.56 -3.59 0.83
CA ILE A 25 -2.88 -3.08 -0.37
C ILE A 25 -1.42 -2.82 -0.03
N ALA A 26 -0.51 -3.41 -0.80
CA ALA A 26 0.90 -3.10 -0.74
C ALA A 26 1.48 -2.91 -2.15
N GLY A 27 2.35 -1.92 -2.32
CA GLY A 27 2.98 -1.66 -3.61
C GLY A 27 3.76 -0.35 -3.66
N PHE A 28 4.27 -0.02 -4.83
CA PHE A 28 4.99 1.23 -5.08
C PHE A 28 4.24 2.07 -6.10
N VAL A 29 4.12 3.37 -5.81
CA VAL A 29 3.77 4.38 -6.79
C VAL A 29 5.07 5.05 -7.22
N ILE A 30 5.41 4.89 -8.50
CA ILE A 30 6.60 5.47 -9.10
C ILE A 30 6.16 6.61 -9.99
N LYS A 31 6.65 7.81 -9.72
CA LYS A 31 6.43 8.99 -10.56
C LYS A 31 7.77 9.42 -11.14
N THR A 32 7.79 9.65 -12.44
CA THR A 32 8.92 10.31 -13.10
C THR A 32 8.84 11.80 -12.77
N GLY A 33 9.86 12.32 -12.08
CA GLY A 33 10.01 13.75 -11.81
C GLY A 33 10.82 14.45 -12.89
N ASP A 34 11.11 15.73 -12.67
CA ASP A 34 12.01 16.50 -13.53
C ASP A 34 13.47 16.08 -13.33
N LYS A 35 14.26 16.12 -14.42
CA LYS A 35 15.73 15.96 -14.41
C LYS A 35 16.21 14.63 -13.81
N ASP A 36 15.83 13.52 -14.43
CA ASP A 36 16.33 12.17 -14.13
C ASP A 36 16.03 11.67 -12.70
N LYS A 37 15.03 12.26 -12.03
CA LYS A 37 14.58 11.85 -10.71
C LYS A 37 13.34 10.97 -10.79
N LEU A 38 13.31 9.97 -9.92
CA LEU A 38 12.15 9.10 -9.70
C LEU A 38 11.67 9.29 -8.27
N ASP A 39 10.43 9.73 -8.12
CA ASP A 39 9.76 9.76 -6.82
C ASP A 39 9.08 8.41 -6.60
N VAL A 40 9.59 7.66 -5.62
CA VAL A 40 9.07 6.35 -5.26
C VAL A 40 8.33 6.46 -3.92
N THR A 41 7.02 6.24 -3.94
CA THR A 41 6.19 6.17 -2.74
C THR A 41 5.81 4.72 -2.47
N TYR A 42 6.15 4.20 -1.29
CA TYR A 42 5.68 2.89 -0.85
C TYR A 42 4.33 3.03 -0.14
N ILE A 43 3.35 2.24 -0.59
CA ILE A 43 2.02 2.15 0.02
C ILE A 43 1.92 0.80 0.71
N ASN A 44 1.49 0.79 1.97
CA ASN A 44 1.11 -0.40 2.71
C ASN A 44 -0.09 -0.08 3.62
N ALA A 45 -1.28 -0.31 3.08
CA ALA A 45 -2.55 -0.07 3.73
C ALA A 45 -3.12 -1.40 4.25
N ILE A 46 -3.45 -1.44 5.54
CA ILE A 46 -4.06 -2.59 6.18
C ILE A 46 -5.55 -2.31 6.32
N TYR A 47 -6.37 -3.21 5.78
CA TYR A 47 -7.82 -3.14 5.87
C TYR A 47 -8.28 -3.77 7.19
N ASP A 48 -9.12 -3.03 7.93
CA ASP A 48 -9.74 -3.56 9.14
C ASP A 48 -11.08 -4.23 8.77
N SER A 49 -11.07 -5.55 8.68
CA SER A 49 -12.27 -6.36 8.43
C SER A 49 -13.09 -6.66 9.69
N GLY A 50 -12.68 -6.13 10.85
CA GLY A 50 -13.27 -6.44 12.16
C GLY A 50 -12.67 -7.69 12.83
N ASN A 51 -11.78 -8.44 12.15
CA ASN A 51 -10.97 -9.47 12.79
C ASN A 51 -9.73 -8.83 13.44
N SER A 52 -9.80 -8.64 14.76
CA SER A 52 -8.79 -7.90 15.52
C SER A 52 -7.41 -8.57 15.55
N THR A 53 -7.33 -9.90 15.43
CA THR A 53 -6.04 -10.62 15.51
C THR A 53 -5.27 -10.51 14.21
N ASP A 54 -5.94 -10.75 13.08
CA ASP A 54 -5.31 -10.62 11.75
C ASP A 54 -4.90 -9.17 11.49
N PHE A 55 -5.77 -8.22 11.82
CA PHE A 55 -5.46 -6.78 11.71
C PHE A 55 -4.24 -6.35 12.55
N ALA A 56 -4.10 -6.88 13.77
CA ALA A 56 -2.95 -6.60 14.62
C ALA A 56 -1.65 -7.21 14.07
N ASN A 57 -1.72 -8.44 13.56
CA ASN A 57 -0.57 -9.12 12.93
C ASN A 57 -0.12 -8.38 11.66
N ASP A 58 -1.05 -8.03 10.78
CA ASP A 58 -0.76 -7.29 9.55
C ASP A 58 -0.12 -5.92 9.83
N LYS A 59 -0.59 -5.22 10.88
CA LYS A 59 0.03 -3.97 11.34
C LYS A 59 1.47 -4.17 11.81
N LYS A 60 1.75 -5.26 12.52
CA LYS A 60 3.11 -5.59 12.98
C LYS A 60 4.02 -5.88 11.80
N GLU A 61 3.59 -6.71 10.85
CA GLU A 61 4.35 -7.04 9.64
C GLU A 61 4.61 -5.80 8.77
N ARG A 62 3.63 -4.91 8.65
CA ARG A 62 3.83 -3.60 7.99
C ARG A 62 4.94 -2.78 8.67
N GLY A 63 4.99 -2.78 10.00
CA GLY A 63 6.05 -2.10 10.75
C GLY A 63 7.44 -2.66 10.42
N LEU A 64 7.57 -3.99 10.37
CA LEU A 64 8.83 -4.67 10.00
C LEU A 64 9.25 -4.33 8.56
N ALA A 65 8.31 -4.37 7.62
CA ALA A 65 8.56 -4.02 6.22
C ALA A 65 9.03 -2.56 6.08
N TYR A 66 8.40 -1.63 6.79
CA TYR A 66 8.79 -0.21 6.81
C TYR A 66 10.22 -0.01 7.33
N THR A 67 10.56 -0.63 8.46
CA THR A 67 11.92 -0.58 9.01
C THR A 67 12.96 -1.14 8.04
N ASN A 68 12.65 -2.26 7.37
CA ASN A 68 13.55 -2.85 6.38
C ASN A 68 13.79 -1.91 5.18
N ILE A 69 12.75 -1.29 4.64
CA ILE A 69 12.85 -0.33 3.52
C ILE A 69 13.71 0.88 3.93
N LEU A 70 13.46 1.46 5.10
CA LEU A 70 14.27 2.58 5.60
C LEU A 70 15.74 2.19 5.76
N SER A 71 16.02 0.98 6.24
CA SER A 71 17.40 0.52 6.42
C SER A 71 18.15 0.38 5.09
N ILE A 72 17.47 0.03 4.01
CA ILE A 72 18.03 -0.04 2.66
C ILE A 72 18.28 1.37 2.14
N ALA A 73 17.30 2.27 2.29
CA ALA A 73 17.40 3.66 1.84
C ALA A 73 18.57 4.43 2.49
N GLN A 74 19.00 4.03 3.68
CA GLN A 74 20.16 4.62 4.36
C GLN A 74 21.52 4.09 3.87
N ARG A 75 21.54 3.01 3.09
CA ARG A 75 22.77 2.33 2.63
C ARG A 75 23.13 2.64 1.18
N ILE A 76 22.30 3.40 0.49
CA ILE A 76 22.51 3.93 -0.87
C ILE A 76 22.83 5.41 -0.80
#